data_AF-A0A8S4QMA1-F1
#
_entry.id   AF-A0A8S4QMA1-F1
#
_cell.length_a   1.000
_cell.length_b   1.000
_cell.length_c   1.000
_cell.angle_alpha   90.00
_cell.angle_beta   90.00
_cell.angle_gamma   90.00
#
_symmetry.space_group_name_H-M   'P 1'
#
loop_
_entity.id
_entity.type
_entity.pdbx_description
1 polymer ?
#
loop_
_entity_poly.entity_id
_entity_poly.type
_entity_poly.pdbx_seq_one_letter_code
_entity_poly.pdbx_strand_id
1 'polypeptide(L)'
;MTTKSAYDKVALRQILSDDNCRAIDNEGRVFPPSHEVYLRISNTMHNKGSVITPKHVHTIINNNRSGFRDLIMEVFNIRSRELSINDSNNSVEIYADHKSDALISFTSIRVNLVISQEKWQNIKPQEKIYGKRIYWKLRQGWADVVAETLWVQHHVDCVFVFKNNNIYLGANAKFFLTIEGFCRECSAKIYCTLLKEPSKGVDVILQCNVDGIKATSHSGNKRRQLRGTRRIEVANYLIDSRKDAVVWRRQEAHRLKQFGENNPPILPSNEVVRKAKEQRLLSKYGLQFANPALNLLKSAEH
;
A
#
# COMPACT_ATOMS: atom_id res chain seq x y z
N MET A 1 13.06 -8.76 -36.34
CA MET A 1 14.22 -8.25 -35.58
C MET A 1 14.26 -8.94 -34.23
N THR A 2 15.11 -9.94 -34.08
CA THR A 2 15.30 -10.70 -32.84
C THR A 2 15.96 -9.79 -31.80
N THR A 3 15.23 -9.48 -30.73
CA THR A 3 15.76 -8.73 -29.59
C THR A 3 16.89 -9.54 -28.95
N LYS A 4 18.13 -9.09 -29.12
CA LYS A 4 19.31 -9.69 -28.49
C LYS A 4 19.12 -9.61 -26.97
N SER A 5 18.90 -10.77 -26.33
CA SER A 5 18.78 -10.90 -24.88
C SER A 5 20.09 -10.41 -24.22
N ALA A 6 20.00 -9.67 -23.12
CA ALA A 6 21.17 -9.12 -22.42
C ALA A 6 22.12 -10.20 -21.84
N TYR A 7 21.68 -11.45 -21.81
CA TYR A 7 22.42 -12.64 -21.39
C TYR A 7 21.88 -13.86 -22.16
N ASP A 8 22.72 -14.89 -22.28
CA ASP A 8 22.36 -16.19 -22.87
C ASP A 8 21.36 -16.94 -21.97
N LYS A 9 20.13 -17.10 -22.48
CA LYS A 9 19.05 -17.79 -21.77
C LYS A 9 19.25 -19.31 -21.75
N VAL A 10 19.88 -19.89 -22.77
CA VAL A 10 20.10 -21.34 -22.87
C VAL A 10 21.14 -21.77 -21.85
N ALA A 11 22.23 -21.01 -21.75
CA ALA A 11 23.25 -21.22 -20.72
C ALA A 11 22.68 -21.11 -19.30
N LEU A 12 21.82 -20.12 -19.06
CA LEU A 12 21.18 -19.94 -17.74
C LEU A 12 20.24 -21.09 -17.39
N ARG A 13 19.48 -21.64 -18.36
CA ARG A 13 18.61 -22.81 -18.13
C ARG A 13 19.43 -24.01 -17.66
N GLN A 14 20.53 -24.31 -18.35
CA GLN A 14 21.40 -25.43 -18.00
C GLN A 14 21.99 -25.29 -16.59
N ILE A 15 22.41 -24.08 -16.20
CA ILE A 15 22.99 -23.84 -14.87
C ILE A 15 21.95 -23.98 -13.77
N LEU A 16 20.73 -23.50 -13.99
CA LEU A 16 19.66 -23.58 -13.00
C LEU A 16 19.08 -24.98 -12.81
N SER A 17 19.44 -25.93 -13.69
CA SER A 17 19.14 -27.36 -13.53
C SER A 17 20.19 -28.11 -12.70
N ASP A 18 21.31 -27.48 -12.33
CA ASP A 18 22.34 -28.07 -11.46
C ASP A 18 21.96 -27.91 -9.98
N ASP A 19 22.08 -28.99 -9.21
CA ASP A 19 21.76 -29.06 -7.78
C ASP A 19 22.60 -28.06 -6.95
N ASN A 20 23.83 -27.77 -7.38
CA ASN A 20 24.70 -26.78 -6.75
C ASN A 20 24.29 -25.32 -6.99
N CYS A 21 23.40 -25.09 -7.95
CA CYS A 21 22.87 -23.79 -8.35
C CYS A 21 21.38 -23.62 -8.02
N ARG A 22 20.86 -24.48 -7.13
CA ARG A 22 19.46 -24.45 -6.70
C ARG A 22 19.13 -23.14 -5.96
N ALA A 23 18.37 -22.27 -6.61
CA ALA A 23 18.01 -20.94 -6.10
C ALA A 23 16.68 -20.89 -5.30
N ILE A 24 16.07 -22.05 -5.06
CA ILE A 24 14.75 -22.20 -4.44
C ILE A 24 14.81 -23.25 -3.32
N ASP A 25 14.17 -22.99 -2.18
CA ASP A 25 14.09 -23.93 -1.07
C ASP A 25 13.14 -25.13 -1.33
N ASN A 26 13.00 -26.04 -0.37
CA ASN A 26 12.11 -27.21 -0.49
C ASN A 26 10.61 -26.85 -0.51
N GLU A 27 10.27 -25.61 -0.18
CA GLU A 27 8.90 -25.10 -0.16
C GLU A 27 8.55 -24.27 -1.41
N GLY A 28 9.48 -24.13 -2.36
CA GLY A 28 9.29 -23.36 -3.59
C GLY A 28 9.52 -21.86 -3.45
N ARG A 29 10.14 -21.40 -2.36
CA ARG A 29 10.49 -19.99 -2.13
C ARG A 29 11.89 -19.69 -2.65
N VAL A 30 12.02 -18.56 -3.34
CA VAL A 30 13.28 -18.09 -3.91
C VAL A 30 14.16 -17.52 -2.79
N PHE A 31 15.45 -17.90 -2.77
CA PHE A 31 16.39 -17.39 -1.74
C PHE A 31 16.59 -15.87 -1.82
N PRO A 32 16.90 -15.18 -0.71
CA PRO A 32 17.06 -13.73 -0.71
C PRO A 32 18.25 -13.27 -1.58
N PRO A 33 18.27 -12.01 -2.08
CA PRO A 33 19.30 -11.53 -3.00
C PRO A 33 20.75 -11.61 -2.49
N SER A 34 20.94 -11.70 -1.17
CA SER A 34 22.23 -11.85 -0.50
C SER A 34 22.76 -13.29 -0.47
N HIS A 35 21.96 -14.27 -0.91
CA HIS A 35 22.33 -15.68 -0.87
C HIS A 35 23.46 -16.00 -1.84
N GLU A 36 24.44 -16.77 -1.40
CA GLU A 36 25.68 -17.09 -2.15
C GLU A 36 25.42 -17.80 -3.49
N VAL A 37 24.29 -18.51 -3.61
CA VAL A 37 23.89 -19.21 -4.84
C VAL A 37 23.83 -18.27 -6.06
N TYR A 38 23.43 -17.01 -5.88
CA TYR A 38 23.35 -16.05 -6.98
C TYR A 38 24.73 -15.59 -7.45
N LEU A 39 25.70 -15.55 -6.53
CA LEU A 39 27.09 -15.29 -6.88
C LEU A 39 27.68 -16.46 -7.65
N ARG A 40 27.38 -17.71 -7.23
CA ARG A 40 27.79 -18.92 -7.94
C ARG A 40 27.22 -18.97 -9.36
N ILE A 41 25.90 -18.75 -9.53
CA ILE A 41 25.24 -18.72 -10.85
C ILE A 41 25.86 -17.64 -11.76
N SER A 42 26.12 -16.44 -11.22
CA SER A 42 26.74 -15.34 -11.95
C SER A 42 28.15 -15.67 -12.43
N ASN A 43 28.98 -16.30 -11.58
CA ASN A 43 30.33 -16.73 -11.94
C ASN A 43 30.31 -17.85 -12.99
N THR A 44 29.43 -18.83 -12.86
CA THR A 44 29.29 -19.92 -13.85
C THR A 44 28.82 -19.40 -15.21
N MET A 45 27.94 -18.40 -15.21
CA MET A 45 27.50 -17.72 -16.44
C MET A 45 28.66 -16.95 -17.09
N HIS A 46 29.48 -16.26 -16.29
CA HIS A 46 30.66 -15.56 -16.78
C HIS A 46 31.65 -16.52 -17.46
N ASN A 47 31.88 -17.69 -16.85
CA ASN A 47 32.74 -18.74 -17.41
C ASN A 47 32.20 -19.33 -18.73
N LYS A 48 30.88 -19.25 -18.97
CA LYS A 48 30.23 -19.63 -20.25
C LYS A 48 30.16 -18.48 -21.26
N GLY A 49 30.84 -17.35 -21.00
CA GLY A 49 30.89 -16.20 -21.91
C GLY A 49 29.68 -15.27 -21.85
N SER A 50 28.83 -15.39 -20.82
CA SER A 50 27.60 -14.61 -20.66
C SER A 50 27.63 -13.80 -19.36
N VAL A 51 27.46 -12.48 -19.44
CA VAL A 51 27.57 -11.61 -18.28
C VAL A 51 26.20 -11.36 -17.66
N ILE A 52 26.01 -11.77 -16.41
CA ILE A 52 24.80 -11.50 -15.64
C ILE A 52 25.18 -11.21 -14.19
N THR A 53 24.59 -10.19 -13.58
CA THR A 53 24.87 -9.85 -12.17
C THR A 53 24.05 -10.73 -11.23
N PRO A 54 24.56 -11.06 -10.02
CA PRO A 54 23.83 -11.88 -9.04
C PRO A 54 22.43 -11.34 -8.71
N LYS A 55 22.32 -10.01 -8.56
CA LYS A 55 21.04 -9.34 -8.33
C LYS A 55 20.07 -9.52 -9.50
N HIS A 56 20.57 -9.51 -10.74
CA HIS A 56 19.74 -9.74 -11.91
C HIS A 56 19.23 -11.18 -12.00
N VAL A 57 20.07 -12.17 -11.64
CA VAL A 57 19.66 -13.59 -11.53
C VAL A 57 18.49 -13.73 -10.55
N HIS A 58 18.62 -13.17 -9.34
CA HIS A 58 17.54 -13.16 -8.35
C HIS A 58 16.24 -12.54 -8.92
N THR A 59 16.33 -11.38 -9.60
CA THR A 59 15.16 -10.73 -10.20
C THR A 59 14.50 -11.60 -11.27
N ILE A 60 15.26 -12.33 -12.07
CA ILE A 60 14.74 -13.22 -13.12
C ILE A 60 13.94 -14.37 -12.51
N ILE A 61 14.52 -15.04 -11.50
CA ILE A 61 13.92 -16.21 -10.86
C ILE A 61 12.72 -15.78 -10.01
N ASN A 62 12.84 -14.72 -9.21
CA ASN A 62 11.75 -14.24 -8.34
C ASN A 62 10.51 -13.79 -9.12
N ASN A 63 10.69 -13.18 -10.30
CA ASN A 63 9.57 -12.74 -11.13
C ASN A 63 9.15 -13.79 -12.18
N ASN A 64 9.70 -15.01 -12.13
CA ASN A 64 9.50 -16.07 -13.12
C ASN A 64 9.64 -15.60 -14.58
N ARG A 65 10.63 -14.74 -14.86
CA ARG A 65 10.83 -14.23 -16.23
C ARG A 65 11.20 -15.40 -17.13
N SER A 66 10.60 -15.51 -18.31
CA SER A 66 10.90 -16.61 -19.27
C SER A 66 10.74 -18.03 -18.69
N GLY A 67 9.93 -18.22 -17.63
CA GLY A 67 9.63 -19.53 -17.03
C GLY A 67 10.77 -20.15 -16.21
N PHE A 68 11.78 -19.36 -15.80
CA PHE A 68 12.94 -19.89 -15.09
C PHE A 68 12.62 -20.41 -13.68
N ARG A 69 11.59 -19.87 -13.02
CA ARG A 69 11.16 -20.37 -11.71
C ARG A 69 10.49 -21.73 -11.86
N ASP A 70 9.61 -21.85 -12.85
CA ASP A 70 8.87 -23.08 -13.11
C ASP A 70 9.81 -24.22 -13.52
N LEU A 71 10.83 -23.90 -14.33
CA LEU A 71 11.90 -24.85 -14.68
C LEU A 71 12.62 -25.41 -13.44
N ILE A 72 12.99 -24.56 -12.49
CA ILE A 72 13.66 -24.99 -11.25
C ILE A 72 12.70 -25.85 -10.42
N MET A 73 11.43 -25.47 -10.32
CA MET A 73 10.42 -26.25 -9.60
C MET A 73 10.22 -27.63 -10.21
N GLU A 74 10.19 -27.73 -11.54
CA GLU A 74 10.07 -28.98 -12.28
C GLU A 74 11.30 -29.88 -12.12
N VAL A 75 12.51 -29.34 -12.33
CA VAL A 75 13.77 -30.09 -12.22
C VAL A 75 13.98 -30.66 -10.82
N PHE A 76 13.61 -29.91 -9.78
CA PHE A 76 13.77 -30.34 -8.38
C PHE A 76 12.51 -31.02 -7.81
N ASN A 77 11.53 -31.41 -8.65
CA ASN A 77 10.28 -32.07 -8.25
C ASN A 77 9.51 -31.34 -7.12
N ILE A 78 9.61 -30.00 -7.09
CA ILE A 78 8.89 -29.17 -6.14
C ILE A 78 7.47 -28.98 -6.69
N ARG A 79 6.50 -29.75 -6.19
CA ARG A 79 5.12 -29.77 -6.71
C ARG A 79 4.48 -28.38 -6.76
N SER A 80 4.32 -27.84 -7.96
CA SER A 80 3.48 -26.69 -8.26
C SER A 80 2.00 -27.10 -8.17
N ARG A 81 1.21 -26.48 -7.29
CA ARG A 81 -0.26 -26.56 -7.36
C ARG A 81 -0.72 -25.69 -8.54
N GLU A 82 -0.90 -26.27 -9.72
CA GLU A 82 -1.61 -25.64 -10.83
C GLU A 82 -3.08 -26.09 -10.87
N LEU A 83 -3.97 -25.11 -11.07
CA LEU A 83 -5.42 -25.26 -11.20
C LEU A 83 -5.76 -25.52 -12.67
N SER A 84 -6.30 -26.69 -12.99
CA SER A 84 -6.99 -26.94 -14.26
C SER A 84 -8.44 -26.46 -14.15
N ILE A 85 -8.83 -25.53 -15.02
CA ILE A 85 -10.22 -25.11 -15.23
C ILE A 85 -10.88 -26.20 -16.10
N ASN A 86 -11.99 -26.77 -15.62
CA ASN A 86 -12.96 -27.45 -16.50
C ASN A 86 -14.38 -27.15 -16.01
N ASP A 87 -15.17 -26.61 -16.94
CA ASP A 87 -16.62 -26.46 -16.89
C ASP A 87 -17.30 -27.84 -16.86
N SER A 88 -18.26 -28.05 -15.96
CA SER A 88 -19.58 -28.63 -16.25
C SER A 88 -20.47 -28.70 -15.00
N ASN A 89 -21.76 -28.46 -15.25
CA ASN A 89 -22.86 -28.27 -14.29
C ASN A 89 -23.34 -29.56 -13.59
N ASN A 90 -24.00 -29.32 -12.43
CA ASN A 90 -25.00 -30.14 -11.72
C ASN A 90 -24.51 -31.49 -11.15
N SER A 91 -24.89 -31.97 -9.96
CA SER A 91 -25.94 -31.61 -8.99
C SER A 91 -25.66 -32.34 -7.66
N VAL A 92 -25.89 -31.63 -6.54
CA VAL A 92 -26.31 -32.03 -5.18
C VAL A 92 -25.99 -33.47 -4.68
N GLU A 93 -25.15 -33.61 -3.64
CA GLU A 93 -25.53 -33.90 -2.24
C GLU A 93 -24.32 -34.32 -1.36
N ILE A 94 -24.06 -33.47 -0.36
CA ILE A 94 -23.54 -33.67 1.01
C ILE A 94 -22.74 -34.95 1.29
N TYR A 95 -21.41 -34.81 1.43
CA TYR A 95 -20.61 -35.53 2.43
C TYR A 95 -19.52 -34.61 2.98
N ALA A 96 -19.26 -34.74 4.28
CA ALA A 96 -18.42 -33.88 5.10
C ALA A 96 -17.00 -33.73 4.52
N ASP A 97 -16.67 -32.53 4.04
CA ASP A 97 -15.36 -32.23 3.47
C ASP A 97 -14.46 -31.63 4.55
N HIS A 98 -13.49 -32.43 5.02
CA HIS A 98 -12.34 -31.96 5.76
C HIS A 98 -11.47 -31.11 4.82
N LYS A 99 -11.86 -29.83 4.64
CA LYS A 99 -11.02 -28.81 4.02
C LYS A 99 -9.74 -28.68 4.82
N SER A 100 -8.64 -29.18 4.26
CA SER A 100 -7.31 -28.77 4.66
C SER A 100 -7.17 -27.29 4.29
N ASP A 101 -7.35 -26.43 5.29
CA ASP A 101 -7.02 -25.02 5.25
C ASP A 101 -5.61 -24.85 4.68
N ALA A 102 -5.51 -24.34 3.45
CA ALA A 102 -4.29 -23.64 3.07
C ALA A 102 -4.18 -22.47 4.05
N LEU A 103 -3.26 -22.57 5.02
CA LEU A 103 -3.03 -21.56 6.05
C LEU A 103 -2.83 -20.20 5.37
N ILE A 104 -3.92 -19.43 5.23
CA ILE A 104 -3.82 -18.01 4.95
C ILE A 104 -3.15 -17.46 6.20
N SER A 105 -1.87 -17.11 6.12
CA SER A 105 -1.16 -16.55 7.26
C SER A 105 -1.72 -15.15 7.53
N PHE A 106 -2.68 -15.09 8.44
CA PHE A 106 -3.18 -13.84 8.98
C PHE A 106 -2.14 -13.33 9.97
N THR A 107 -1.59 -12.16 9.68
CA THR A 107 -0.71 -11.48 10.64
C THR A 107 -1.52 -10.46 11.43
N SER A 108 -1.33 -10.46 12.74
CA SER A 108 -1.79 -9.38 13.61
C SER A 108 -0.59 -8.62 14.13
N ILE A 109 -0.67 -7.29 14.12
CA ILE A 109 0.37 -6.42 14.67
C ILE A 109 -0.23 -5.48 15.70
N ARG A 110 0.54 -5.23 16.75
CA ARG A 110 0.23 -4.19 17.75
C ARG A 110 1.31 -3.14 17.69
N VAL A 111 0.91 -1.90 17.50
CA VAL A 111 1.84 -0.78 17.32
C VAL A 111 1.40 0.40 18.15
N ASN A 112 2.38 1.09 18.73
CA ASN A 112 2.16 2.38 19.39
C ASN A 112 2.40 3.47 18.35
N LEU A 113 1.35 4.22 18.05
CA LEU A 113 1.38 5.29 17.06
C LEU A 113 1.53 6.64 17.75
N VAL A 114 2.68 7.27 17.58
CA VAL A 114 3.02 8.55 18.22
C VAL A 114 2.60 9.70 17.31
N ILE A 115 1.59 10.45 17.70
CA ILE A 115 1.15 11.66 17.01
C ILE A 115 1.74 12.86 17.73
N SER A 116 2.55 13.66 17.03
CA SER A 116 3.17 14.84 17.62
C SER A 116 2.11 15.82 18.15
N GLN A 117 2.46 16.58 19.19
CA GLN A 117 1.60 17.61 19.76
C GLN A 117 1.01 18.54 18.68
N GLU A 118 1.84 19.01 17.74
CA GLU A 118 1.41 19.88 16.63
C GLU A 118 0.32 19.21 15.77
N LYS A 119 0.56 17.96 15.33
CA LYS A 119 -0.41 17.20 14.54
C LYS A 119 -1.69 16.95 15.34
N TRP A 120 -1.58 16.64 16.62
CA TRP A 120 -2.71 16.44 17.51
C TRP A 120 -3.57 17.70 17.63
N GLN A 121 -2.98 18.88 17.78
CA GLN A 121 -3.74 20.14 17.88
C GLN A 121 -4.61 20.39 16.64
N ASN A 122 -4.15 19.96 15.46
CA ASN A 122 -4.91 20.10 14.21
C ASN A 122 -6.11 19.15 14.15
N ILE A 123 -6.03 17.98 14.79
CA ILE A 123 -7.06 16.93 14.70
C ILE A 123 -7.85 16.69 15.98
N LYS A 124 -7.54 17.42 17.06
CA LYS A 124 -8.11 17.24 18.40
C LYS A 124 -9.65 17.22 18.40
N PRO A 125 -10.28 16.63 19.43
CA PRO A 125 -11.73 16.58 19.52
C PRO A 125 -12.39 17.95 19.39
N GLN A 126 -13.51 17.97 18.68
CA GLN A 126 -14.40 19.11 18.52
C GLN A 126 -15.83 18.64 18.71
N GLU A 127 -16.62 19.51 19.31
CA GLU A 127 -18.06 19.34 19.44
C GLU A 127 -18.76 19.42 18.07
N LYS A 128 -19.67 18.49 17.82
CA LYS A 128 -20.58 18.51 16.68
C LYS A 128 -22.01 18.36 17.16
N ILE A 129 -22.80 19.37 16.86
CA ILE A 129 -24.23 19.41 17.17
C ILE A 129 -24.98 18.77 16.00
N TYR A 130 -25.71 17.70 16.28
CA TYR A 130 -26.62 17.05 15.33
C TYR A 130 -28.04 17.10 15.89
N GLY A 131 -28.83 18.05 15.38
CA GLY A 131 -30.16 18.35 15.93
C GLY A 131 -30.04 18.77 17.40
N LYS A 132 -30.64 17.99 18.30
CA LYS A 132 -30.61 18.23 19.76
C LYS A 132 -29.51 17.47 20.50
N ARG A 133 -28.70 16.66 19.80
CA ARG A 133 -27.67 15.82 20.42
C ARG A 133 -26.27 16.37 20.14
N ILE A 134 -25.45 16.38 21.18
CA ILE A 134 -24.05 16.79 21.12
C ILE A 134 -23.18 15.53 20.98
N TYR A 135 -22.31 15.51 19.98
CA TYR A 135 -21.33 14.45 19.75
C TYR A 135 -19.93 15.03 19.72
N TRP A 136 -18.97 14.32 20.32
CA TRP A 136 -17.56 14.67 20.23
C TRP A 136 -16.87 13.83 19.17
N LYS A 137 -16.20 14.50 18.22
CA LYS A 137 -15.50 13.87 17.10
C LYS A 137 -14.16 14.57 16.85
N LEU A 138 -13.19 13.84 16.32
CA LEU A 138 -11.94 14.44 15.83
C LEU A 138 -12.24 15.41 14.66
N ARG A 139 -11.45 16.47 14.56
CA ARG A 139 -11.52 17.46 13.47
C ARG A 139 -11.23 16.82 12.11
N GLN A 140 -11.77 17.41 11.05
CA GLN A 140 -11.57 16.92 9.69
C GLN A 140 -10.06 16.83 9.34
N GLY A 141 -9.65 15.74 8.69
CA GLY A 141 -8.24 15.45 8.38
C GLY A 141 -7.58 14.45 9.35
N TRP A 142 -8.23 14.11 10.47
CA TRP A 142 -7.72 13.11 11.43
C TRP A 142 -7.33 11.77 10.77
N ALA A 143 -8.14 11.30 9.83
CA ALA A 143 -7.93 10.03 9.15
C ALA A 143 -6.68 10.06 8.25
N ASP A 144 -6.28 11.23 7.75
CA ASP A 144 -5.06 11.41 6.96
C ASP A 144 -3.84 11.40 7.87
N VAL A 145 -3.92 12.08 9.02
CA VAL A 145 -2.86 12.09 10.04
C VAL A 145 -2.59 10.69 10.57
N VAL A 146 -3.63 9.92 10.91
CA VAL A 146 -3.46 8.54 11.40
C VAL A 146 -2.87 7.63 10.33
N ALA A 147 -3.39 7.65 9.09
CA ALA A 147 -2.85 6.84 8.00
C ALA A 147 -1.37 7.17 7.71
N GLU A 148 -1.04 8.46 7.67
CA GLU A 148 0.33 8.88 7.38
C GLU A 148 1.29 8.52 8.49
N THR A 149 0.92 8.76 9.75
CA THR A 149 1.75 8.41 10.89
C THR A 149 1.97 6.89 10.94
N LEU A 150 0.94 6.10 10.62
CA LEU A 150 1.03 4.64 10.62
C LEU A 150 1.99 4.14 9.55
N TRP A 151 1.95 4.75 8.35
CA TRP A 151 2.92 4.46 7.30
C TRP A 151 4.34 4.86 7.71
N VAL A 152 4.53 6.09 8.17
CA VAL A 152 5.86 6.66 8.44
C VAL A 152 6.57 5.95 9.60
N GLN A 153 5.83 5.50 10.63
CA GLN A 153 6.44 4.87 11.80
C GLN A 153 6.55 3.35 11.67
N HIS A 154 5.59 2.70 11.01
CA HIS A 154 5.43 1.24 11.05
C HIS A 154 5.36 0.59 9.67
N HIS A 155 5.41 1.36 8.58
CA HIS A 155 5.39 0.86 7.19
C HIS A 155 4.28 -0.17 6.91
N VAL A 156 3.08 0.08 7.43
CA VAL A 156 1.95 -0.84 7.23
C VAL A 156 1.35 -0.63 5.82
N ASP A 157 1.55 -1.61 4.95
CA ASP A 157 1.16 -1.60 3.52
C ASP A 157 -0.36 -1.63 3.26
N CYS A 158 -1.19 -1.63 4.30
CA CYS A 158 -2.64 -1.68 4.18
C CYS A 158 -3.26 -0.38 3.66
N VAL A 159 -4.20 -0.49 2.71
CA VAL A 159 -5.01 0.62 2.20
C VAL A 159 -6.19 0.89 3.14
N PHE A 160 -5.93 1.45 4.32
CA PHE A 160 -6.97 1.68 5.33
C PHE A 160 -8.00 2.74 4.94
N VAL A 161 -9.26 2.40 5.18
CA VAL A 161 -10.40 3.32 5.28
C VAL A 161 -10.88 3.32 6.71
N PHE A 162 -10.80 4.49 7.34
CA PHE A 162 -11.32 4.69 8.68
C PHE A 162 -12.81 5.04 8.61
N LYS A 163 -13.61 4.37 9.44
CA LYS A 163 -15.06 4.56 9.51
C LYS A 163 -15.44 5.47 10.67
N ASN A 164 -14.96 5.12 11.86
CA ASN A 164 -15.42 5.72 13.12
C ASN A 164 -14.24 6.31 13.89
N ASN A 165 -14.48 7.47 14.49
CA ASN A 165 -13.74 7.95 15.65
C ASN A 165 -14.77 8.29 16.72
N ASN A 166 -14.65 7.72 17.92
CA ASN A 166 -15.56 7.99 19.03
C ASN A 166 -14.77 8.55 20.20
N ILE A 167 -15.24 9.66 20.74
CA ILE A 167 -14.69 10.31 21.93
C ILE A 167 -15.61 10.03 23.10
N TYR A 168 -15.03 9.61 24.22
CA TYR A 168 -15.75 9.34 25.45
C TYR A 168 -15.17 10.24 26.55
N LEU A 169 -15.99 11.17 27.05
CA LEU A 169 -15.59 12.15 28.07
C LEU A 169 -15.94 11.73 29.49
N GLY A 170 -16.70 10.64 29.67
CA GLY A 170 -17.10 10.18 30.98
C GLY A 170 -15.91 9.70 31.80
N ALA A 171 -15.87 10.04 33.10
CA ALA A 171 -14.80 9.62 34.01
C ALA A 171 -14.67 8.08 34.12
N ASN A 172 -15.76 7.35 33.89
CA ASN A 172 -15.81 5.88 33.92
C ASN A 172 -15.52 5.24 32.55
N ALA A 173 -15.24 6.04 31.51
CA ALA A 173 -14.95 5.50 30.19
C ALA A 173 -13.58 4.81 30.19
N LYS A 174 -13.54 3.57 29.69
CA LYS A 174 -12.29 2.79 29.58
C LYS A 174 -11.26 3.44 28.65
N PHE A 175 -11.74 4.10 27.59
CA PHE A 175 -10.91 4.77 26.59
C PHE A 175 -11.48 6.16 26.33
N PHE A 176 -10.60 7.16 26.26
CA PHE A 176 -10.94 8.51 25.83
C PHE A 176 -11.27 8.57 24.33
N LEU A 177 -10.51 7.89 23.48
CA LEU A 177 -10.72 7.85 22.03
C LEU A 177 -10.61 6.43 21.51
N THR A 178 -11.50 6.09 20.58
CA THR A 178 -11.41 4.86 19.76
C THR A 178 -11.49 5.21 18.28
N ILE A 179 -10.71 4.53 17.45
CA ILE A 179 -10.70 4.66 16.00
C ILE A 179 -10.81 3.29 15.38
N GLU A 180 -11.70 3.16 14.40
CA GLU A 180 -11.94 1.91 13.70
C GLU A 180 -11.82 2.08 12.20
N GLY A 181 -11.25 1.08 11.55
CA GLY A 181 -11.12 1.05 10.10
C GLY A 181 -10.91 -0.34 9.56
N PHE A 182 -10.81 -0.43 8.24
CA PHE A 182 -10.53 -1.66 7.53
C PHE A 182 -9.68 -1.41 6.28
N CYS A 183 -8.89 -2.39 5.87
CA CYS A 183 -8.16 -2.34 4.61
C CYS A 183 -9.08 -2.69 3.43
N ARG A 184 -9.00 -1.92 2.34
CA ARG A 184 -9.79 -2.14 1.11
C ARG A 184 -9.27 -3.30 0.22
N GLU A 185 -8.14 -3.88 0.56
CA GLU A 185 -7.53 -4.99 -0.19
C GLU A 185 -7.64 -6.30 0.59
N CYS A 186 -7.06 -6.35 1.79
CA CYS A 186 -7.04 -7.58 2.60
C CYS A 186 -8.17 -7.72 3.61
N SER A 187 -9.04 -6.71 3.76
CA SER A 187 -10.08 -6.64 4.80
C SER A 187 -9.58 -6.67 6.25
N ALA A 188 -8.26 -6.50 6.48
CA ALA A 188 -7.69 -6.37 7.82
C ALA A 188 -8.39 -5.25 8.60
N LYS A 189 -8.68 -5.48 9.87
CA LYS A 189 -9.34 -4.50 10.75
C LYS A 189 -8.26 -3.74 11.52
N ILE A 190 -8.42 -2.43 11.63
CA ILE A 190 -7.60 -1.60 12.51
C ILE A 190 -8.46 -1.04 13.62
N TYR A 191 -7.99 -1.19 14.84
CA TYR A 191 -8.60 -0.66 16.05
C TYR A 191 -7.54 0.08 16.86
N CYS A 192 -7.66 1.40 16.96
CA CYS A 192 -6.77 2.22 17.77
C CYS A 192 -7.51 2.80 18.97
N THR A 193 -6.83 2.84 20.12
CA THR A 193 -7.37 3.41 21.36
C THR A 193 -6.43 4.41 21.99
N LEU A 194 -7.03 5.33 22.74
CA LEU A 194 -6.35 6.24 23.64
C LEU A 194 -7.00 6.09 25.01
N LEU A 195 -6.22 5.72 26.02
CA LEU A 195 -6.75 5.41 27.35
C LEU A 195 -7.28 6.66 28.05
N LYS A 196 -6.48 7.72 28.08
CA LYS A 196 -6.78 8.97 28.78
C LYS A 196 -6.61 10.16 27.85
N GLU A 197 -7.30 11.26 28.16
CA GLU A 197 -7.08 12.52 27.47
C GLU A 197 -5.61 12.95 27.59
N PRO A 198 -4.94 13.32 26.49
CA PRO A 198 -3.57 13.79 26.53
C PRO A 198 -3.45 15.10 27.29
N SER A 199 -2.40 15.23 28.10
CA SER A 199 -2.04 16.50 28.72
C SER A 199 -1.71 17.56 27.67
N LYS A 200 -1.80 18.84 28.05
CA LYS A 200 -1.43 19.92 27.14
C LYS A 200 0.07 19.87 26.86
N GLY A 201 0.44 20.04 25.59
CA GLY A 201 1.85 20.15 25.19
C GLY A 201 2.60 18.83 25.01
N VAL A 202 1.94 17.67 25.15
CA VAL A 202 2.58 16.36 24.98
C VAL A 202 2.15 15.66 23.70
N ASP A 203 3.00 14.76 23.23
CA ASP A 203 2.68 13.84 22.14
C ASP A 203 1.63 12.82 22.57
N VAL A 204 0.83 12.38 21.60
CA VAL A 204 -0.27 11.45 21.82
C VAL A 204 0.11 10.07 21.34
N ILE A 205 0.00 9.07 22.22
CA ILE A 205 0.31 7.69 21.88
C ILE A 205 -0.99 6.91 21.72
N LEU A 206 -1.34 6.57 20.48
CA LEU A 206 -2.46 5.68 20.18
C LEU A 206 -1.98 4.23 20.17
N GLN A 207 -2.65 3.36 20.92
CA GLN A 207 -2.43 1.93 20.87
C GLN A 207 -3.25 1.34 19.72
N CYS A 208 -2.59 0.91 18.65
CA CYS A 208 -3.25 0.39 17.46
C CYS A 208 -3.03 -1.11 17.32
N ASN A 209 -4.12 -1.85 17.18
CA ASN A 209 -4.12 -3.26 16.80
C ASN A 209 -4.60 -3.37 15.36
N VAL A 210 -3.83 -4.04 14.51
CA VAL A 210 -4.25 -4.39 13.16
C VAL A 210 -4.34 -5.91 13.08
N ASP A 211 -5.54 -6.40 12.82
CA ASP A 211 -5.84 -7.83 12.79
C ASP A 211 -6.19 -8.30 11.39
N GLY A 212 -5.65 -9.46 11.02
CA GLY A 212 -5.99 -10.14 9.77
C GLY A 212 -5.31 -9.58 8.53
N ILE A 213 -4.07 -9.09 8.66
CA ILE A 213 -3.28 -8.64 7.51
C ILE A 213 -2.99 -9.83 6.60
N LYS A 214 -3.35 -9.69 5.32
CA LYS A 214 -2.99 -10.62 4.24
C LYS A 214 -2.09 -9.90 3.23
N ALA A 215 -0.79 -9.92 3.45
CA ALA A 215 0.17 -9.21 2.60
C ALA A 215 0.02 -9.60 1.11
N THR A 216 -0.15 -10.89 0.83
CA THR A 216 -0.31 -11.46 -0.52
C THR A 216 -1.52 -10.95 -1.31
N SER A 217 -2.53 -10.40 -0.63
CA SER A 217 -3.73 -9.86 -1.28
C SER A 217 -3.61 -8.39 -1.72
N HIS A 218 -2.52 -7.71 -1.37
CA HIS A 218 -2.31 -6.32 -1.76
C HIS A 218 -1.84 -6.26 -3.21
N SER A 219 -2.64 -5.62 -4.06
CA SER A 219 -2.30 -5.47 -5.48
C SER A 219 -1.23 -4.39 -5.72
N GLY A 220 -1.00 -3.52 -4.73
CA GLY A 220 -0.19 -2.31 -4.87
C GLY A 220 -0.84 -1.24 -5.76
N ASN A 221 -2.00 -1.50 -6.36
CA ASN A 221 -2.68 -0.59 -7.27
C ASN A 221 -3.70 0.29 -6.53
N LYS A 222 -4.36 -0.23 -5.49
CA LYS A 222 -5.30 0.59 -4.71
C LYS A 222 -4.54 1.58 -3.85
N ARG A 223 -4.99 2.83 -3.89
CA ARG A 223 -4.48 3.92 -3.06
C ARG A 223 -5.56 4.40 -2.11
N ARG A 224 -5.13 4.97 -0.98
CA ARG A 224 -6.03 5.71 -0.10
C ARG A 224 -6.51 6.95 -0.85
N GLN A 225 -7.77 7.28 -0.66
CA GLN A 225 -8.38 8.40 -1.40
C GLN A 225 -7.86 9.74 -0.88
N LEU A 226 -7.45 10.62 -1.79
CA LEU A 226 -7.14 12.02 -1.46
C LEU A 226 -8.44 12.82 -1.33
N ARG A 227 -8.84 13.13 -0.10
CA ARG A 227 -10.14 13.76 0.24
C ARG A 227 -9.98 14.83 1.33
N GLY A 228 -11.06 15.58 1.56
CA GLY A 228 -11.15 16.55 2.66
C GLY A 228 -10.08 17.63 2.62
N THR A 229 -9.60 18.02 3.80
CA THR A 229 -8.59 19.08 4.00
C THR A 229 -7.30 18.80 3.23
N ARG A 230 -6.77 17.58 3.29
CA ARG A 230 -5.55 17.20 2.56
C ARG A 230 -5.66 17.40 1.06
N ARG A 231 -6.83 17.13 0.46
CA ARG A 231 -7.05 17.39 -0.97
C ARG A 231 -6.95 18.88 -1.31
N ILE A 232 -7.49 19.73 -0.44
CA ILE A 232 -7.46 21.19 -0.60
C ILE A 232 -6.03 21.71 -0.43
N GLU A 233 -5.30 21.25 0.59
CA GLU A 233 -3.90 21.61 0.85
C GLU A 233 -2.99 21.27 -0.34
N VAL A 234 -3.07 20.03 -0.84
CA VAL A 234 -2.31 19.60 -2.02
C VAL A 234 -2.65 20.44 -3.24
N ALA A 235 -3.93 20.74 -3.46
CA ALA A 235 -4.36 21.54 -4.59
C ALA A 235 -3.88 23.00 -4.50
N ASN A 236 -3.98 23.63 -3.33
CA ASN A 236 -3.47 24.99 -3.09
C ASN A 236 -1.95 25.03 -3.33
N TYR A 237 -1.20 24.08 -2.74
CA TYR A 237 0.24 23.99 -2.95
C TYR A 237 0.63 23.94 -4.43
N LEU A 238 -0.08 23.15 -5.24
CA LEU A 238 0.17 23.04 -6.68
C LEU A 238 -0.12 24.34 -7.45
N ILE A 239 -1.16 25.07 -7.04
CA ILE A 239 -1.55 26.33 -7.65
C ILE A 239 -0.53 27.42 -7.28
N ASP A 240 -0.30 27.58 -5.98
CA ASP A 240 0.52 28.67 -5.44
C ASP A 240 2.00 28.48 -5.81
N SER A 241 2.50 27.24 -5.80
CA SER A 241 3.88 26.93 -6.21
C SER A 241 4.05 26.75 -7.73
N ARG A 242 2.99 26.91 -8.53
CA ARG A 242 2.98 26.66 -9.99
C ARG A 242 3.58 25.31 -10.39
N LYS A 243 3.34 24.26 -9.58
CA LYS A 243 3.88 22.92 -9.80
C LYS A 243 2.89 22.01 -10.51
N ASP A 244 3.44 21.04 -11.23
CA ASP A 244 2.69 19.94 -11.81
C ASP A 244 2.51 18.77 -10.85
N ALA A 245 1.43 18.01 -11.07
CA ALA A 245 1.10 16.84 -10.28
C ALA A 245 2.25 15.80 -10.22
N VAL A 246 2.98 15.64 -11.33
CA VAL A 246 4.11 14.69 -11.42
C VAL A 246 5.26 15.15 -10.52
N VAL A 247 5.59 16.44 -10.53
CA VAL A 247 6.67 17.01 -9.73
C VAL A 247 6.34 16.89 -8.24
N TRP A 248 5.12 17.30 -7.86
CA TRP A 248 4.66 17.16 -6.48
C TRP A 248 4.67 15.71 -6.02
N ARG A 249 4.16 14.77 -6.84
CA ARG A 249 4.11 13.35 -6.48
C ARG A 249 5.51 12.75 -6.32
N ARG A 250 6.50 13.17 -7.12
CA ARG A 250 7.90 12.76 -6.96
C ARG A 250 8.48 13.26 -5.62
N GLN A 251 8.20 14.51 -5.27
CA GLN A 251 8.62 15.11 -3.98
C GLN A 251 7.97 14.37 -2.80
N GLU A 252 6.66 14.12 -2.88
CA GLU A 252 5.93 13.40 -1.83
C GLU A 252 6.37 11.93 -1.74
N ALA A 253 6.68 11.27 -2.86
CA ALA A 253 7.26 9.93 -2.85
C ALA A 253 8.62 9.90 -2.14
N HIS A 254 9.50 10.86 -2.43
CA HIS A 254 10.81 10.97 -1.77
C HIS A 254 10.68 11.22 -0.25
N ARG A 255 9.63 11.93 0.18
CA ARG A 255 9.35 12.14 1.61
C ARG A 255 8.88 10.87 2.31
N LEU A 256 8.14 10.02 1.62
CA LEU A 256 7.42 8.89 2.22
C LEU A 256 8.14 7.54 2.13
N LYS A 257 9.11 7.41 1.23
CA LYS A 257 9.80 6.15 0.97
C LYS A 257 11.22 6.37 0.47
N GLN A 258 12.04 5.34 0.58
CA GLN A 258 13.38 5.35 -0.01
C GLN A 258 13.34 5.01 -1.51
N PHE A 259 14.44 5.29 -2.21
CA PHE A 259 14.58 4.93 -3.62
C PHE A 259 14.54 3.40 -3.79
N GLY A 260 13.76 2.91 -4.76
CA GLY A 260 13.59 1.48 -5.03
C GLY A 260 12.45 0.80 -4.25
N GLU A 261 11.93 1.42 -3.19
CA GLU A 261 10.78 0.89 -2.45
C GLU A 261 9.47 1.03 -3.23
N ASN A 262 8.48 0.21 -2.89
CA ASN A 262 7.14 0.32 -3.45
C ASN A 262 6.48 1.65 -3.04
N ASN A 263 5.66 2.20 -3.94
CA ASN A 263 4.90 3.40 -3.59
C ASN A 263 3.93 3.08 -2.45
N PRO A 264 3.83 3.93 -1.41
CA PRO A 264 2.98 3.65 -0.28
C PRO A 264 1.49 3.80 -0.63
N PRO A 265 0.58 3.14 0.10
CA PRO A 265 -0.86 3.27 -0.09
C PRO A 265 -1.37 4.71 -0.01
N ILE A 266 -0.71 5.55 0.79
CA ILE A 266 -1.07 6.95 1.03
C ILE A 266 -0.66 7.90 -0.10
N LEU A 267 0.25 7.49 -1.00
CA LEU A 267 0.67 8.32 -2.13
C LEU A 267 -0.39 8.26 -3.26
N PRO A 268 -1.10 9.36 -3.58
CA PRO A 268 -2.13 9.34 -4.61
C PRO A 268 -1.54 9.20 -6.02
N SER A 269 -2.40 8.87 -6.99
CA SER A 269 -2.02 8.84 -8.41
C SER A 269 -1.96 10.25 -9.02
N ASN A 270 -1.27 10.39 -10.16
CA ASN A 270 -1.15 11.68 -10.84
C ASN A 270 -2.52 12.23 -11.27
N GLU A 271 -3.42 11.36 -11.71
CA GLU A 271 -4.77 11.69 -12.18
C GLU A 271 -5.59 12.29 -11.03
N VAL A 272 -5.53 11.69 -9.84
CA VAL A 272 -6.21 12.18 -8.64
C VAL A 272 -5.70 13.57 -8.26
N VAL A 273 -4.38 13.78 -8.33
CA VAL A 273 -3.74 15.06 -7.99
C VAL A 273 -4.08 16.14 -9.02
N ARG A 274 -4.05 15.82 -10.33
CA ARG A 274 -4.49 16.73 -11.40
C ARG A 274 -5.96 17.14 -11.21
N LYS A 275 -6.84 16.18 -10.92
CA LYS A 275 -8.26 16.45 -10.67
C LYS A 275 -8.46 17.32 -9.43
N ALA A 276 -7.65 17.16 -8.39
CA ALA A 276 -7.71 18.02 -7.20
C ALA A 276 -7.33 19.48 -7.55
N LYS A 277 -6.25 19.68 -8.31
CA LYS A 277 -5.83 21.02 -8.79
C LYS A 277 -6.92 21.67 -9.64
N GLU A 278 -7.45 20.95 -10.62
CA GLU A 278 -8.53 21.42 -11.49
C GLU A 278 -9.77 21.85 -10.71
N GLN A 279 -10.30 20.97 -9.84
CA GLN A 279 -11.48 21.30 -9.03
C GLN A 279 -11.26 22.53 -8.14
N ARG A 280 -10.04 22.71 -7.63
CA ARG A 280 -9.70 23.87 -6.81
C ARG A 280 -9.61 25.16 -7.64
N LEU A 281 -9.05 25.11 -8.85
CA LEU A 281 -9.05 26.24 -9.79
C LEU A 281 -10.48 26.64 -10.16
N LEU A 282 -11.32 25.68 -10.53
CA LEU A 282 -12.72 25.95 -10.85
C LEU A 282 -13.44 26.63 -9.68
N SER A 283 -13.28 26.10 -8.46
CA SER A 283 -13.85 26.71 -7.26
C SER A 283 -13.28 28.10 -6.97
N LYS A 284 -11.99 28.35 -7.21
CA LYS A 284 -11.32 29.63 -6.97
C LYS A 284 -11.83 30.73 -7.92
N TYR A 285 -12.14 30.37 -9.17
CA TYR A 285 -12.59 31.30 -10.20
C TYR A 285 -14.12 31.27 -10.45
N GLY A 286 -14.89 30.54 -9.63
CA GLY A 286 -16.35 30.46 -9.79
C GLY A 286 -16.81 29.79 -11.10
N LEU A 287 -15.97 28.90 -11.66
CA LEU A 287 -16.17 28.25 -12.95
C LEU A 287 -16.84 26.88 -12.80
N GLN A 288 -17.56 26.45 -13.84
CA GLN A 288 -18.21 25.14 -13.87
C GLN A 288 -17.52 24.19 -14.85
N PHE A 289 -17.29 22.95 -14.44
CA PHE A 289 -16.58 21.95 -15.24
C PHE A 289 -17.27 21.65 -16.59
N ALA A 290 -18.60 21.70 -16.63
CA ALA A 290 -19.39 21.26 -17.78
C ALA A 290 -19.68 22.37 -18.82
N ASN A 291 -19.18 23.60 -18.65
CA ASN A 291 -19.51 24.67 -19.58
C ASN A 291 -18.33 25.61 -19.89
N PRO A 292 -17.40 25.17 -20.76
CA PRO A 292 -16.24 25.97 -21.14
C PRO A 292 -16.59 27.33 -21.76
N ALA A 293 -17.69 27.41 -22.53
CA ALA A 293 -18.15 28.65 -23.16
C ALA A 293 -18.59 29.70 -22.12
N LEU A 294 -19.38 29.28 -21.12
CA LEU A 294 -19.77 30.16 -20.01
C LEU A 294 -18.58 30.58 -19.14
N ASN A 295 -17.56 29.73 -19.00
CA ASN A 295 -16.34 30.08 -18.28
C ASN A 295 -15.53 31.16 -19.01
N LEU A 296 -15.43 31.07 -20.35
CA LEU A 296 -14.76 32.08 -21.17
C LEU A 296 -15.50 33.42 -21.13
N LEU A 297 -16.83 33.39 -21.20
CA LEU A 297 -17.66 34.60 -21.13
C LEU A 297 -17.48 35.33 -19.78
N LYS A 298 -17.51 34.59 -18.66
CA LYS A 298 -17.22 35.15 -17.33
C LYS A 298 -15.81 35.71 -17.17
N SER A 299 -14.82 35.12 -17.84
CA SER A 299 -13.44 35.62 -17.78
C SER A 299 -13.22 36.90 -18.60
N ALA A 300 -14.14 37.24 -19.52
CA ALA A 300 -14.08 38.45 -20.32
C ALA A 300 -14.79 39.65 -19.67
N GLU A 301 -15.52 39.43 -18.57
CA GLU A 301 -16.21 40.48 -17.78
C GLU A 301 -15.31 41.10 -16.68
N HIS A 302 -14.07 40.64 -16.57
CA HIS A 302 -13.05 41.11 -15.63
C HIS A 302 -11.77 41.52 -16.36
#